data_AF-A0A1V9YDZ8-F1
#
_entry.id   AF-A0A1V9YDZ8-F1
#
_cell.length_a   1.000
_cell.length_b   1.000
_cell.length_c   1.000
_cell.angle_alpha   90.00
_cell.angle_beta   90.00
_cell.angle_gamma   90.00
#
_symmetry.space_group_name_H-M   'P 1'
#
loop_
_entity.id
_entity.type
_entity.pdbx_description
1 polymer ?
#
loop_
_entity_poly.entity_id
_entity_poly.type
_entity_poly.pdbx_seq_one_letter_code
_entity_poly.pdbx_strand_id
1 'polypeptide(L)' 'MYNYRQKLQAALILFFIVVAIAADAAWIPWATVVIFLTMILVVDMLFLDDNQFKFDPDYKNWSRQIDPKY' A
#
# COMPACT_ATOMS: atom_id res chain seq x y z
N MET A 1 9.58 6.12 -0.06
CA MET A 1 9.19 6.99 -1.17
C MET A 1 7.99 6.31 -1.82
N TYR A 2 6.79 6.92 -1.83
CA TYR A 2 5.58 6.20 -2.26
C TYR A 2 5.70 5.68 -3.69
N ASN A 3 5.49 4.38 -3.86
CA ASN A 3 5.59 3.70 -5.15
C ASN A 3 4.50 4.19 -6.11
N TYR A 4 4.78 4.20 -7.41
CA TYR A 4 3.82 4.65 -8.44
C TYR A 4 2.48 3.89 -8.34
N ARG A 5 2.55 2.60 -8.00
CA ARG A 5 1.40 1.73 -7.71
C ARG A 5 0.52 2.28 -6.57
N GLN A 6 1.12 2.63 -5.43
CA GLN A 6 0.40 3.17 -4.27
C GLN A 6 -0.25 4.52 -4.58
N LYS A 7 0.40 5.36 -5.38
CA LYS A 7 -0.17 6.64 -5.85
C LYS A 7 -1.40 6.42 -6.72
N LEU A 8 -1.34 5.43 -7.63
CA LEU A 8 -2.47 5.08 -8.49
C LEU A 8 -3.64 4.50 -7.67
N GLN A 9 -3.35 3.64 -6.70
CA GLN A 9 -4.36 3.11 -5.76
C GLN A 9 -5.03 4.24 -4.95
N ALA A 10 -4.24 5.17 -4.42
CA ALA A 10 -4.77 6.32 -3.69
C ALA A 10 -5.65 7.22 -4.57
N ALA A 11 -5.27 7.44 -5.84
CA ALA A 11 -6.08 8.19 -6.79
C ALA A 11 -7.42 7.48 -7.10
N LEU A 12 -7.40 6.15 -7.25
CA LEU A 12 -8.60 5.32 -7.41
C LEU A 12 -9.53 5.41 -6.21
N ILE A 13 -8.99 5.33 -4.99
CA ILE A 13 -9.77 5.48 -3.76
C ILE A 13 -10.44 6.85 -3.72
N LEU A 14 -9.69 7.92 -4.02
CA LEU A 14 -10.23 9.28 -4.02
C LEU A 14 -11.35 9.45 -5.06
N PHE A 15 -11.19 8.85 -6.24
CA PHE A 15 -12.24 8.81 -7.25
C PHE A 15 -13.51 8.11 -6.74
N PHE A 16 -13.39 6.91 -6.15
CA PHE A 16 -14.55 6.19 -5.64
C PHE A 16 -15.21 6.84 -4.43
N ILE A 17 -14.47 7.62 -3.63
CA ILE A 17 -15.06 8.47 -2.58
C ILE A 17 -16.00 9.51 -3.20
N VAL A 18 -15.57 10.18 -4.28
CA VAL A 18 -16.43 11.14 -4.99
C VAL A 18 -17.66 10.45 -5.58
N VAL A 19 -17.49 9.25 -6.16
CA VAL A 19 -18.61 8.45 -6.68
C VAL A 19 -19.59 8.07 -5.56
N ALA A 20 -19.09 7.65 -4.39
CA ALA A 20 -19.94 7.28 -3.26
C ALA A 20 -20.76 8.47 -2.75
N ILE A 21 -20.17 9.67 -2.70
CA ILE A 21 -20.87 10.90 -2.30
C ILE A 21 -21.92 11.31 -3.33
N ALA A 22 -21.63 11.13 -4.62
CA ALA A 22 -22.57 11.43 -5.70
C ALA A 22 -23.72 10.40 -5.81
N ALA A 23 -23.56 9.22 -5.23
CA ALA A 23 -24.51 8.13 -5.31
C ALA A 23 -25.59 8.23 -4.23
N ASP A 24 -26.63 9.01 -4.48
CA ASP A 24 -27.77 9.29 -3.58
C ASP A 24 -28.26 8.08 -2.74
N ALA A 25 -29.03 7.16 -3.33
CA ALA A 25 -29.53 5.98 -2.63
C ALA A 25 -28.55 4.79 -2.62
N ALA A 26 -27.46 4.88 -3.40
CA ALA A 26 -26.52 3.78 -3.64
C ALA A 26 -25.14 4.02 -3.02
N TRP A 27 -25.00 4.93 -2.06
CA TRP A 27 -23.70 5.23 -1.43
C TRP A 27 -23.11 4.02 -0.67
N ILE A 28 -23.95 3.14 -0.12
CA ILE A 28 -23.53 1.97 0.69
C ILE A 28 -22.63 1.01 -0.11
N PRO A 29 -23.03 0.50 -1.29
CA PRO A 29 -22.16 -0.37 -2.08
C PRO A 29 -20.86 0.33 -2.51
N TRP A 30 -20.91 1.63 -2.84
CA TRP A 30 -19.70 2.37 -3.20
C TRP A 30 -18.75 2.60 -2.02
N ALA A 31 -19.28 2.89 -0.83
CA ALA A 31 -18.51 2.97 0.41
C ALA A 31 -17.85 1.62 0.73
N THR A 32 -18.55 0.51 0.48
CA THR A 32 -17.99 -0.84 0.63
C THR A 32 -16.78 -1.03 -0.29
N VAL A 33 -16.88 -0.63 -1.57
CA VAL A 33 -15.75 -0.67 -2.52
C VAL A 33 -14.57 0.18 -2.02
N VAL A 34 -14.82 1.39 -1.52
CA VAL A 34 -13.78 2.26 -0.94
C VAL A 34 -13.06 1.59 0.23
N ILE A 35 -13.80 0.92 1.13
CA ILE A 35 -13.22 0.20 2.27
C ILE A 35 -12.30 -0.93 1.77
N PHE A 36 -12.75 -1.74 0.82
CA PHE A 36 -11.93 -2.82 0.26
C PHE A 36 -10.66 -2.30 -0.43
N LEU A 37 -10.78 -1.25 -1.23
CA LEU A 37 -9.62 -0.62 -1.88
C LEU A 37 -8.64 -0.05 -0.85
N THR A 38 -9.14 0.50 0.25
CA THR A 38 -8.31 1.00 1.36
C THR A 38 -7.56 -0.15 2.04
N MET A 39 -8.21 -1.29 2.27
CA MET A 39 -7.54 -2.48 2.83
C MET A 39 -6.45 -3.00 1.89
N ILE A 40 -6.69 -3.01 0.57
CA ILE A 40 -5.66 -3.38 -0.41
C ILE A 40 -4.45 -2.43 -0.35
N LEU A 41 -4.69 -1.11 -0.25
CA LEU A 41 -3.61 -0.14 -0.11
C LEU A 41 -2.80 -0.36 1.18
N VAL A 42 -3.48 -0.65 2.30
CA VAL A 42 -2.80 -0.97 3.57
C VAL A 42 -1.91 -2.21 3.41
N VAL A 43 -2.42 -3.28 2.79
CA VAL A 43 -1.62 -4.49 2.52
C VAL A 43 -0.43 -4.17 1.60
N ASP A 44 -0.64 -3.36 0.56
CA ASP A 44 0.42 -2.94 -0.36
C ASP A 44 1.52 -2.14 0.33
N MET A 45 1.16 -1.28 1.29
CA MET A 45 2.12 -0.51 2.08
C MET A 45 2.89 -1.35 3.09
N LEU A 46 2.25 -2.38 3.65
CA LEU A 46 2.85 -3.18 4.73
C LEU A 46 3.70 -4.35 4.22
N PHE A 47 3.37 -4.92 3.06
CA PHE A 47 3.94 -6.20 2.62
C PHE A 47 4.58 -6.18 1.22
N LEU A 48 4.36 -5.13 0.43
CA LEU A 48 4.81 -5.07 -0.97
C LEU A 48 5.78 -3.91 -1.20
N ASP A 49 6.49 -3.49 -0.16
CA ASP A 49 7.59 -2.54 -0.29
C ASP A 49 8.84 -3.23 -0.84
N ASP A 50 9.47 -2.60 -1.84
CA ASP A 50 10.57 -3.18 -2.61
C ASP A 50 11.83 -3.40 -1.75
N ASN A 51 11.88 -2.77 -0.58
CA ASN A 51 13.03 -2.81 0.33
C ASN A 51 12.94 -3.93 1.39
N GLN A 52 11.80 -4.60 1.55
CA GLN A 52 11.60 -5.56 2.64
C GLN A 52 12.13 -6.96 2.33
N PHE A 53 12.22 -7.34 1.05
CA PHE A 53 12.70 -8.66 0.63
C PHE A 53 14.03 -8.57 -0.12
N LYS A 54 15.08 -8.11 0.55
CA LYS A 54 16.45 -8.20 0.05
C LYS A 54 17.05 -9.53 0.46
N PHE A 55 17.05 -10.49 -0.45
CA PHE A 55 17.83 -11.72 -0.27
C PHE A 55 19.32 -11.38 -0.38
N ASP A 56 20.05 -11.51 0.73
CA ASP A 56 21.50 -11.43 0.74
C ASP A 56 22.07 -12.86 0.86
N PRO A 57 22.75 -13.38 -0.19
CA PRO A 57 23.32 -14.72 -0.15
C PRO A 57 24.50 -14.85 0.83
N ASP A 58 25.08 -13.73 1.29
CA ASP A 58 26.27 -13.73 2.13
C ASP A 58 25.96 -13.14 3.53
N TYR A 59 25.75 -14.02 4.51
CA TYR A 59 25.35 -13.66 5.88
C TYR A 59 26.25 -12.59 6.53
N LYS A 60 27.54 -12.56 6.19
CA LYS A 60 28.49 -11.55 6.70
C LYS A 60 28.22 -10.14 6.19
N ASN A 61 27.69 -9.98 4.97
CA ASN A 61 27.35 -8.67 4.43
C ASN A 61 26.02 -8.17 5.00
N TRP A 62 25.07 -9.08 5.17
CA TRP A 62 23.81 -8.81 5.87
C TRP A 62 24.05 -8.36 7.32
N SER A 63 24.89 -9.07 8.08
CA SER A 63 25.11 -8.76 9.49
C SER A 63 25.76 -7.38 9.70
N ARG A 64 26.64 -6.95 8.79
CA ARG A 64 27.23 -5.60 8.79
C ARG A 64 26.23 -4.49 8.48
N GLN A 65 25.19 -4.78 7.71
CA GLN A 65 24.15 -3.77 7.40
C GLN A 65 23.16 -3.58 8.55
N ILE A 66 23.06 -4.56 9.47
CA ILE A 66 22.09 -4.58 10.56
C ILE A 66 22.73 -4.27 11.92
N ASP A 67 23.99 -4.64 12.14
CA ASP A 67 24.69 -4.37 13.40
C ASP A 67 25.37 -2.99 13.38
N PRO A 68 24.94 -2.03 14.21
CA PRO A 68 25.53 -0.68 14.25
C PRO A 68 26.96 -0.62 14.83
N LYS A 69 27.55 -1.77 15.20
CA LYS A 69 28.88 -1.86 15.82
C LYS A 69 30.03 -2.15 14.84
N TYR A 70 29.78 -2.11 13.53
CA TYR A 70 30.82 -2.15 12.48
C TYR A 70 30.70 -0.97 11.52
#